data_AF-A0A3M1XW26-F1
#
_entry.id   AF-A0A3M1XW26-F1
#
_cell.length_a   1.000
_cell.length_b   1.000
_cell.length_c   1.000
_cell.angle_alpha   90.00
_cell.angle_beta   90.00
_cell.angle_gamma   90.00
#
_symmetry.space_group_name_H-M   'P 1'
#
loop_
_entity.id
_entity.type
_entity.pdbx_description
1 polymer ?
#
loop_
_entity_poly.entity_id
_entity_poly.type
_entity_poly.pdbx_seq_one_letter_code
_entity_poly.pdbx_strand_id
1 'polypeptide(L)'
;MPSSKSRLCVSLLPESDEQLYSWLPLIKNADMVEVRLDRVPDLNLRRLRKAVSLPLILTLRHREQGGFFEGAPEKALQVYRAGVAAGADYVDLDVGLARAFFSEQGKHGRTGIIISAHVPAAGLEALLKSAARLTQWPADVYKFVYQAETINDALHLVAIRDLLARTGRPAIVHAMGEAGRPSRFLGALEGNAWTYVCLTPSSQTAGGQVCLEEVRDGFFLHRKKRPSGLLGLVGYPIGQSKGWLLHNRLIEALKAEFSGNGSPYPDYLYLNFPVPEFESFWEKWQHRLHGISVTIPHKEALAQVVPLRSREVRISCVANTAVRTEQGWMCFNTDLLALESILRERLEKLQGGVLILGTGATARSLLVAAKRLGIYPIVLVGRNLQRGEKLARMYGVDFLTFQDISGVSCSLICNTTPLGMYPDVDRMPPAERLLKPGRLVFDAVYNPETTRFLALAQERGCETIPGTTLFLRQAALQFELFTGIRPQPDLVARVWKDIQRQNGWAGG
;
A
#
# COMPACT_ATOMS: atom_id res chain seq x y z
N MET A 1 -24.30 14.41 8.09
CA MET A 1 -23.97 13.02 7.68
C MET A 1 -23.38 12.31 8.88
N PRO A 2 -23.80 11.07 9.22
CA PRO A 2 -23.44 10.50 10.50
C PRO A 2 -21.93 10.27 10.58
N SER A 3 -21.38 10.68 11.72
CA SER A 3 -19.96 10.71 12.10
C SER A 3 -19.41 9.32 12.47
N SER A 4 -19.93 8.26 11.85
CA SER A 4 -19.58 6.88 12.18
C SER A 4 -18.25 6.46 11.57
N LYS A 5 -17.45 5.75 12.38
CA LYS A 5 -16.23 5.06 11.94
C LYS A 5 -16.54 4.11 10.78
N SER A 6 -15.54 3.83 9.93
CA SER A 6 -15.68 2.85 8.85
C SER A 6 -15.94 1.45 9.45
N ARG A 7 -17.08 0.84 9.08
CA ARG A 7 -17.41 -0.54 9.45
C ARG A 7 -16.71 -1.53 8.52
N LEU A 8 -16.21 -2.64 9.06
CA LEU A 8 -15.54 -3.70 8.34
C LEU A 8 -16.46 -4.92 8.21
N CYS A 9 -16.77 -5.31 6.99
CA CYS A 9 -17.57 -6.48 6.67
C CYS A 9 -16.67 -7.61 6.15
N VAL A 10 -16.58 -8.71 6.88
CA VAL A 10 -15.83 -9.88 6.39
C VAL A 10 -16.69 -10.66 5.40
N SER A 11 -16.20 -10.83 4.17
CA SER A 11 -16.82 -11.70 3.17
C SER A 11 -16.31 -13.13 3.31
N LEU A 12 -17.23 -14.08 3.49
CA LEU A 12 -16.95 -15.51 3.56
C LEU A 12 -17.58 -16.20 2.34
N LEU A 13 -16.77 -16.94 1.57
CA LEU A 13 -17.20 -17.79 0.47
C LEU A 13 -16.87 -19.25 0.81
N PRO A 14 -17.72 -19.93 1.59
CA PRO A 14 -17.49 -21.32 1.97
C PRO A 14 -17.75 -22.28 0.81
N GLU A 15 -16.98 -23.37 0.78
CA GLU A 15 -17.20 -24.57 -0.05
C GLU A 15 -18.17 -25.56 0.62
N SER A 16 -18.33 -25.48 1.94
CA SER A 16 -19.21 -26.36 2.72
C SER A 16 -19.72 -25.67 3.99
N ASP A 17 -20.81 -26.18 4.56
CA ASP A 17 -21.32 -25.77 5.88
C ASP A 17 -20.23 -25.86 6.95
N GLU A 18 -19.49 -26.97 7.00
CA GLU A 18 -18.43 -27.21 7.98
C GLU A 18 -17.33 -26.14 7.92
N GLN A 19 -16.89 -25.79 6.71
CA GLN A 19 -15.90 -24.74 6.51
C GLN A 19 -16.44 -23.39 7.00
N LEU A 20 -17.69 -23.04 6.68
CA LEU A 20 -18.31 -21.81 7.16
C LEU A 20 -18.28 -21.73 8.69
N TYR A 21 -18.76 -22.77 9.37
CA TYR A 21 -18.81 -22.79 10.84
C TYR A 21 -17.41 -22.76 11.47
N SER A 22 -16.38 -23.30 10.80
CA SER A 22 -14.98 -23.19 11.25
C SER A 22 -14.44 -21.75 11.20
N TRP A 23 -14.96 -20.91 10.29
CA TRP A 23 -14.51 -19.51 10.14
C TRP A 23 -15.23 -18.52 11.04
N LEU A 24 -16.45 -18.82 11.50
CA LEU A 24 -17.23 -17.90 12.36
C LEU A 24 -16.52 -17.46 13.66
N PRO A 25 -15.72 -18.29 14.35
CA PRO A 25 -14.94 -17.82 15.51
C PRO A 25 -13.85 -16.79 15.15
N LEU A 26 -13.39 -16.78 13.90
CA LEU A 26 -12.26 -15.96 13.44
C LEU A 26 -12.68 -14.52 13.08
N ILE A 27 -13.98 -14.27 12.88
CA ILE A 27 -14.51 -12.94 12.50
C ILE A 27 -14.80 -12.03 13.70
N LYS A 28 -14.32 -12.35 14.91
CA LYS A 28 -14.58 -11.60 16.16
C LYS A 28 -14.23 -10.11 16.13
N ASN A 29 -13.35 -9.70 15.22
CA ASN A 29 -12.88 -8.32 15.05
C ASN A 29 -13.58 -7.59 13.89
N ALA A 30 -14.59 -8.21 13.27
CA ALA A 30 -15.41 -7.61 12.23
C ALA A 30 -16.63 -6.89 12.82
N ASP A 31 -17.15 -5.91 12.10
CA ASP A 31 -18.37 -5.21 12.48
C ASP A 31 -19.61 -5.88 11.86
N MET A 32 -19.43 -6.60 10.76
CA MET A 32 -20.46 -7.28 9.97
C MET A 32 -19.87 -8.50 9.27
N VAL A 33 -20.73 -9.42 8.82
CA VAL A 33 -20.32 -10.56 8.00
C VAL A 33 -21.22 -10.72 6.78
N GLU A 34 -20.60 -10.93 5.62
CA GLU A 34 -21.26 -11.39 4.41
C GLU A 34 -20.98 -12.88 4.23
N VAL A 35 -22.04 -13.68 4.15
CA VAL A 35 -21.95 -15.10 3.78
C VAL A 35 -22.41 -15.26 2.34
N ARG A 36 -21.47 -15.65 1.48
CA ARG A 36 -21.71 -15.95 0.07
C ARG A 36 -22.21 -17.39 -0.05
N LEU A 37 -23.49 -17.53 -0.37
CA LEU A 37 -24.18 -18.81 -0.50
C LEU A 37 -23.93 -19.48 -1.85
N ASP A 38 -23.09 -18.88 -2.71
CA ASP A 38 -22.89 -19.26 -4.11
C ASP A 38 -22.67 -20.76 -4.32
N ARG A 39 -21.90 -21.39 -3.41
CA ARG A 39 -21.53 -22.81 -3.46
C ARG A 39 -22.26 -23.67 -2.44
N VAL A 40 -23.05 -23.05 -1.56
CA VAL A 40 -23.84 -23.70 -0.52
C VAL A 40 -25.28 -23.12 -0.49
N PRO A 41 -26.01 -23.14 -1.63
CA PRO A 41 -27.31 -22.47 -1.74
C PRO A 41 -28.40 -23.07 -0.84
N ASP A 42 -28.21 -24.30 -0.36
CA ASP A 42 -29.15 -25.04 0.50
C ASP A 42 -28.79 -24.99 2.00
N LEU A 43 -27.83 -24.14 2.39
CA LEU A 43 -27.42 -23.94 3.79
C LEU A 43 -28.62 -23.66 4.70
N ASN A 44 -28.65 -24.27 5.89
CA ASN A 44 -29.69 -23.99 6.88
C ASN A 44 -29.55 -22.57 7.47
N LEU A 45 -30.27 -21.61 6.89
CA LEU A 45 -30.16 -20.19 7.24
C LEU A 45 -30.63 -19.87 8.68
N ARG A 46 -31.56 -20.64 9.24
CA ARG A 46 -31.99 -20.48 10.65
C ARG A 46 -30.87 -20.89 11.61
N ARG A 47 -30.13 -21.95 11.29
CA ARG A 47 -28.94 -22.37 12.05
C ARG A 47 -27.83 -21.32 11.93
N LEU A 48 -27.58 -20.83 10.71
CA LEU A 48 -26.59 -19.77 10.47
C LEU A 48 -26.91 -18.51 11.30
N ARG A 49 -28.14 -18.02 11.25
CA ARG A 49 -28.56 -16.84 12.01
C ARG A 49 -28.30 -16.99 13.51
N LYS A 50 -28.56 -18.17 14.08
CA LYS A 50 -28.29 -18.46 15.50
C LYS A 50 -26.80 -18.49 15.83
N ALA A 51 -25.95 -18.91 14.88
CA ALA A 51 -24.51 -18.99 15.06
C ALA A 51 -23.78 -17.66 14.89
N VAL A 52 -24.39 -16.69 14.19
CA VAL A 52 -23.80 -15.38 13.92
C VAL A 52 -24.44 -14.32 14.82
N SER A 53 -23.63 -13.65 15.65
CA SER A 53 -24.07 -12.53 16.48
C SER A 53 -23.94 -11.16 15.80
N LEU A 54 -23.11 -11.06 14.76
CA LEU A 54 -22.90 -9.85 13.96
C LEU A 54 -24.07 -9.58 13.00
N PRO A 55 -24.24 -8.34 12.51
CA PRO A 55 -25.07 -8.07 11.34
C PRO A 55 -24.70 -8.99 10.17
N LEU A 56 -25.68 -9.74 9.68
CA LEU A 56 -25.52 -10.78 8.67
C LEU A 56 -26.07 -10.32 7.33
N ILE A 57 -25.20 -10.33 6.32
CA ILE A 57 -25.53 -10.14 4.91
C ILE A 57 -25.54 -11.50 4.23
N LEU A 58 -26.63 -11.84 3.56
CA LEU A 58 -26.70 -13.02 2.70
C LEU A 58 -26.60 -12.60 1.24
N THR A 59 -25.64 -13.19 0.53
CA THR A 59 -25.38 -12.90 -0.87
C THR A 59 -25.37 -14.22 -1.64
N LEU A 60 -26.08 -14.29 -2.77
CA LEU A 60 -26.01 -15.43 -3.69
C LEU A 60 -25.65 -14.90 -5.08
N ARG A 61 -24.36 -14.91 -5.42
CA ARG A 61 -23.85 -14.26 -6.62
C ARG A 61 -23.82 -15.22 -7.81
N HIS A 62 -24.48 -14.84 -8.90
CA HIS A 62 -24.41 -15.60 -10.16
C HIS A 62 -23.04 -15.46 -10.84
N ARG A 63 -22.69 -16.46 -11.65
CA ARG A 63 -21.45 -16.47 -12.45
C ARG A 63 -21.29 -15.25 -13.35
N GLU A 64 -22.36 -14.76 -13.95
CA GLU A 64 -22.38 -13.55 -14.79
C GLU A 64 -22.01 -12.26 -14.02
N GLN A 65 -22.15 -12.27 -12.70
CA GLN A 65 -21.81 -11.16 -11.80
C GLN A 65 -20.53 -11.46 -11.00
N GLY A 66 -19.70 -12.41 -11.45
CA GLY A 66 -18.43 -12.78 -10.81
C GLY A 66 -18.57 -13.69 -9.59
N GLY A 67 -19.70 -14.40 -9.45
CA GLY A 67 -19.92 -15.41 -8.42
C GLY A 67 -19.73 -16.84 -8.91
N PHE A 68 -20.24 -17.80 -8.13
CA PHE A 68 -20.15 -19.24 -8.42
C PHE A 68 -21.51 -19.94 -8.54
N PHE A 69 -22.62 -19.22 -8.35
CA PHE A 69 -23.95 -19.81 -8.49
C PHE A 69 -24.35 -19.94 -9.97
N GLU A 70 -24.79 -21.14 -10.37
CA GLU A 70 -25.22 -21.46 -11.73
C GLU A 70 -26.70 -21.88 -11.81
N GLY A 71 -27.43 -21.83 -10.68
CA GLY A 71 -28.85 -22.19 -10.64
C GLY A 71 -29.75 -21.12 -11.28
N ALA A 72 -31.03 -21.46 -11.43
CA ALA A 72 -32.02 -20.57 -12.04
C ALA A 72 -32.34 -19.34 -11.15
N PRO A 73 -32.72 -18.19 -11.73
CA PRO A 73 -33.15 -16.99 -10.99
C PRO A 73 -34.20 -17.26 -9.91
N GLU A 74 -35.14 -18.16 -10.16
CA GLU A 74 -36.22 -18.53 -9.23
C GLU A 74 -35.67 -19.16 -7.95
N LYS A 75 -34.65 -20.01 -8.08
CA LYS A 75 -33.95 -20.61 -6.93
C LYS A 75 -33.23 -19.53 -6.13
N ALA A 76 -32.60 -18.56 -6.79
CA ALA A 76 -31.97 -17.45 -6.10
C ALA A 76 -32.98 -16.61 -5.29
N LEU A 77 -34.12 -16.29 -5.89
CA LEU A 77 -35.22 -15.57 -5.21
C LEU A 77 -35.76 -16.36 -4.00
N GLN A 78 -35.89 -17.68 -4.11
CA GLN A 78 -36.26 -18.54 -2.99
C GLN A 78 -35.25 -18.46 -1.84
N VAL A 79 -33.94 -18.51 -2.14
CA VAL A 79 -32.88 -18.38 -1.13
C VAL A 79 -32.94 -17.02 -0.44
N TYR A 80 -33.11 -15.93 -1.19
CA TYR A 80 -33.23 -14.58 -0.59
C TYR A 80 -34.45 -14.47 0.33
N ARG A 81 -35.61 -15.02 -0.06
CA ARG A 81 -36.80 -15.05 0.79
C ARG A 81 -36.62 -15.91 2.04
N ALA A 82 -35.95 -17.06 1.91
CA ALA A 82 -35.59 -17.88 3.05
C ALA A 82 -34.65 -17.12 4.01
N GLY A 83 -33.73 -16.31 3.48
CA GLY A 83 -32.85 -15.43 4.24
C GLY A 83 -33.61 -14.35 5.02
N VAL A 84 -34.55 -13.67 4.36
CA VAL A 84 -35.46 -12.70 5.01
C VAL A 84 -36.25 -13.39 6.14
N ALA A 85 -36.85 -14.55 5.87
CA ALA A 85 -37.62 -15.31 6.85
C ALA A 85 -36.76 -15.84 8.02
N ALA A 86 -35.47 -16.11 7.77
CA ALA A 86 -34.51 -16.51 8.80
C ALA A 86 -33.98 -15.33 9.64
N GLY A 87 -34.30 -14.08 9.28
CA GLY A 87 -33.87 -12.90 10.02
C GLY A 87 -32.46 -12.40 9.66
N ALA A 88 -32.05 -12.51 8.39
CA ALA A 88 -30.88 -11.80 7.91
C ALA A 88 -31.06 -10.28 8.07
N ASP A 89 -29.98 -9.57 8.39
CA ASP A 89 -30.02 -8.10 8.49
C ASP A 89 -30.07 -7.47 7.10
N TYR A 90 -29.36 -8.07 6.14
CA TYR A 90 -29.41 -7.69 4.74
C TYR A 90 -29.44 -8.90 3.81
N VAL A 91 -30.07 -8.72 2.65
CA VAL A 91 -29.87 -9.56 1.46
C VAL A 91 -29.28 -8.72 0.34
N ASP A 92 -28.27 -9.27 -0.35
CA ASP A 92 -27.59 -8.62 -1.48
C ASP A 92 -28.07 -9.19 -2.81
N LEU A 93 -28.95 -8.43 -3.46
CA LEU A 93 -29.63 -8.80 -4.69
C LEU A 93 -28.92 -8.20 -5.90
N ASP A 94 -28.54 -9.07 -6.83
CA ASP A 94 -28.09 -8.69 -8.17
C ASP A 94 -29.15 -7.83 -8.87
N VAL A 95 -28.75 -6.72 -9.49
CA VAL A 95 -29.67 -5.79 -10.17
C VAL A 95 -30.53 -6.47 -11.23
N GLY A 96 -30.03 -7.54 -11.87
CA GLY A 96 -30.78 -8.35 -12.83
C GLY A 96 -31.99 -9.07 -12.23
N LEU A 97 -31.97 -9.37 -10.94
CA LEU A 97 -33.05 -10.05 -10.20
C LEU A 97 -34.05 -9.06 -9.58
N ALA A 98 -33.73 -7.77 -9.53
CA ALA A 98 -34.52 -6.75 -8.85
C ALA A 98 -35.98 -6.70 -9.33
N ARG A 99 -36.20 -6.77 -10.66
CA ARG A 99 -37.56 -6.76 -11.23
C ARG A 99 -38.42 -7.89 -10.69
N ALA A 100 -37.91 -9.12 -10.76
CA ALA A 100 -38.66 -10.31 -10.33
C ALA A 100 -38.88 -10.30 -8.81
N PHE A 101 -37.86 -9.93 -8.04
CA PHE A 101 -37.94 -9.84 -6.59
C PHE A 101 -39.03 -8.87 -6.11
N PHE A 102 -39.12 -7.68 -6.73
CA PHE A 102 -40.12 -6.67 -6.35
C PHE A 102 -41.49 -6.86 -7.01
N SER A 103 -41.59 -7.62 -8.11
CA SER A 103 -42.89 -7.92 -8.73
C SER A 103 -43.73 -8.92 -7.92
N GLU A 104 -43.08 -9.80 -7.17
CA GLU A 104 -43.76 -10.74 -6.30
C GLU A 104 -44.05 -10.09 -4.95
N GLN A 105 -45.33 -10.07 -4.54
CA GLN A 105 -45.72 -9.46 -3.27
C GLN A 105 -45.11 -10.23 -2.08
N GLY A 106 -44.17 -9.61 -1.38
CA GLY A 106 -43.55 -10.15 -0.17
C GLY A 106 -43.19 -9.04 0.81
N LYS A 107 -43.44 -9.26 2.10
CA LYS A 107 -42.96 -8.36 3.15
C LYS A 107 -41.51 -8.71 3.49
N HIS A 108 -40.58 -7.81 3.20
CA HIS A 108 -39.16 -7.92 3.61
C HIS A 108 -38.93 -7.56 5.09
N GLY A 109 -39.98 -7.13 5.81
CA GLY A 109 -39.93 -6.87 7.25
C GLY A 109 -38.86 -5.83 7.62
N ARG A 110 -37.92 -6.23 8.48
CA ARG A 110 -36.78 -5.40 8.93
C ARG A 110 -35.49 -5.66 8.16
N THR A 111 -35.47 -6.66 7.27
CA THR A 111 -34.28 -6.99 6.47
C THR A 111 -34.06 -5.92 5.41
N GLY A 112 -32.88 -5.32 5.40
CA GLY A 112 -32.49 -4.33 4.40
C GLY A 112 -32.17 -4.96 3.05
N ILE A 113 -32.51 -4.28 1.97
CA ILE A 113 -32.19 -4.72 0.61
C ILE A 113 -30.98 -3.98 0.08
N ILE A 114 -29.94 -4.73 -0.29
CA ILE A 114 -28.81 -4.21 -1.05
C ILE A 114 -29.08 -4.51 -2.52
N ILE A 115 -29.10 -3.49 -3.37
CA ILE A 115 -29.13 -3.68 -4.83
C ILE A 115 -27.71 -3.50 -5.36
N SER A 116 -27.19 -4.54 -6.03
CA SER A 116 -25.81 -4.57 -6.43
C SER A 116 -25.58 -4.85 -7.92
N ALA A 117 -24.46 -4.35 -8.43
CA ALA A 117 -23.96 -4.70 -9.76
C ALA A 117 -22.45 -4.86 -9.74
N HIS A 118 -21.98 -5.89 -10.45
CA HIS A 118 -20.57 -6.14 -10.71
C HIS A 118 -20.33 -6.00 -12.22
N VAL A 119 -19.47 -5.05 -12.60
CA VAL A 119 -19.28 -4.67 -14.01
C VAL A 119 -17.82 -4.94 -14.41
N PRO A 120 -17.56 -5.45 -15.62
CA PRO A 120 -16.21 -5.56 -16.16
C PRO A 120 -15.56 -4.17 -16.32
N ALA A 121 -14.29 -4.17 -16.72
CA ALA A 121 -13.56 -2.95 -16.98
C ALA A 121 -14.24 -2.16 -18.10
N ALA A 122 -14.43 -0.87 -17.87
CA ALA A 122 -15.08 0.03 -18.81
C ALA A 122 -14.70 1.49 -18.51
N GLY A 123 -14.84 2.36 -19.51
CA GLY A 123 -14.69 3.79 -19.33
C GLY A 123 -15.73 4.38 -18.38
N LEU A 124 -15.40 5.52 -17.76
CA LEU A 124 -16.22 6.17 -16.74
C LEU A 124 -17.68 6.37 -17.17
N GLU A 125 -17.94 6.79 -18.41
CA GLU A 125 -19.30 7.02 -18.90
C GLU A 125 -20.16 5.73 -18.87
N ALA A 126 -19.60 4.60 -19.29
CA ALA A 126 -20.29 3.32 -19.28
C ALA A 126 -20.53 2.82 -17.84
N LEU A 127 -19.57 3.06 -16.94
CA LEU A 127 -19.73 2.76 -15.52
C LEU A 127 -20.85 3.60 -14.89
N LEU A 128 -20.92 4.91 -15.18
CA LEU A 128 -21.98 5.79 -14.70
C LEU A 128 -23.37 5.37 -15.21
N LYS A 129 -23.48 5.00 -16.49
CA LYS A 129 -24.72 4.45 -17.07
C LYS A 129 -25.15 3.17 -16.34
N SER A 130 -24.20 2.30 -16.01
CA SER A 130 -24.48 1.06 -15.28
C SER A 130 -24.88 1.34 -13.83
N ALA A 131 -24.21 2.27 -13.16
CA ALA A 131 -24.54 2.69 -11.79
C ALA A 131 -25.95 3.30 -11.69
N ALA A 132 -26.35 4.10 -12.68
CA ALA A 132 -27.68 4.70 -12.75
C ALA A 132 -28.82 3.66 -12.86
N ARG A 133 -28.55 2.44 -13.35
CA ARG A 133 -29.56 1.37 -13.39
C ARG A 133 -29.93 0.88 -11.99
N LEU A 134 -29.02 0.95 -11.02
CA LEU A 134 -29.31 0.55 -9.64
C LEU A 134 -30.39 1.46 -9.04
N THR A 135 -30.33 2.76 -9.35
CA THR A 135 -31.23 3.77 -8.76
C THR A 135 -32.68 3.68 -9.27
N GLN A 136 -32.96 2.80 -10.23
CA GLN A 136 -34.31 2.51 -10.71
C GLN A 136 -35.07 1.58 -9.75
N TRP A 137 -34.36 0.96 -8.80
CA TRP A 137 -34.93 0.00 -7.86
C TRP A 137 -34.85 0.54 -6.43
N PRO A 138 -35.88 0.29 -5.59
CA PRO A 138 -35.82 0.64 -4.19
C PRO A 138 -34.72 -0.18 -3.49
N ALA A 139 -33.84 0.50 -2.78
CA ALA A 139 -32.76 -0.13 -2.02
C ALA A 139 -32.53 0.59 -0.69
N ASP A 140 -32.10 -0.15 0.32
CA ASP A 140 -31.57 0.41 1.55
C ASP A 140 -30.10 0.75 1.42
N VAL A 141 -29.37 0.02 0.57
CA VAL A 141 -27.97 0.31 0.21
C VAL A 141 -27.74 -0.02 -1.26
N TYR A 142 -27.03 0.84 -1.98
CA TYR A 142 -26.55 0.53 -3.33
C TYR A 142 -25.10 0.02 -3.29
N LYS A 143 -24.80 -1.08 -3.99
CA LYS A 143 -23.44 -1.64 -4.07
C LYS A 143 -22.98 -1.72 -5.52
N PHE A 144 -22.00 -0.91 -5.90
CA PHE A 144 -21.48 -0.87 -7.27
C PHE A 144 -20.00 -1.23 -7.28
N VAL A 145 -19.67 -2.32 -7.96
CA VAL A 145 -18.31 -2.86 -8.02
C VAL A 145 -17.90 -2.99 -9.49
N TYR A 146 -16.69 -2.55 -9.83
CA TYR A 146 -16.19 -2.58 -11.21
C TYR A 146 -14.75 -3.07 -11.28
N GLN A 147 -14.30 -3.61 -12.41
CA GLN A 147 -12.90 -4.00 -12.58
C GLN A 147 -12.04 -2.79 -12.96
N ALA A 148 -10.89 -2.61 -12.30
CA ALA A 148 -9.86 -1.64 -12.71
C ALA A 148 -8.76 -2.32 -13.53
N GLU A 149 -8.31 -1.67 -14.60
CA GLU A 149 -7.17 -2.09 -15.42
C GLU A 149 -5.92 -1.32 -15.02
N THR A 150 -6.08 -0.03 -14.76
CA THR A 150 -5.02 0.87 -14.33
C THR A 150 -5.33 1.45 -12.96
N ILE A 151 -4.30 1.87 -12.24
CA ILE A 151 -4.47 2.51 -10.94
C ILE A 151 -5.35 3.76 -11.02
N ASN A 152 -5.37 4.42 -12.18
CA ASN A 152 -6.19 5.60 -12.43
C ASN A 152 -7.69 5.29 -12.46
N ASP A 153 -8.09 4.08 -12.83
CA ASP A 153 -9.50 3.66 -12.83
C ASP A 153 -10.06 3.57 -11.41
N ALA A 154 -9.19 3.41 -10.40
CA ALA A 154 -9.61 3.47 -9.01
C ALA A 154 -10.28 4.81 -8.68
N LEU A 155 -9.98 5.91 -9.40
CA LEU A 155 -10.61 7.22 -9.20
C LEU A 155 -12.04 7.32 -9.76
N HIS A 156 -12.48 6.40 -10.63
CA HIS A 156 -13.87 6.40 -11.12
C HIS A 156 -14.88 6.28 -9.97
N LEU A 157 -14.48 5.71 -8.82
CA LEU A 157 -15.32 5.59 -7.62
C LEU A 157 -15.97 6.93 -7.23
N VAL A 158 -15.27 8.05 -7.44
CA VAL A 158 -15.67 9.36 -6.94
C VAL A 158 -16.95 9.80 -7.65
N ALA A 159 -16.93 9.81 -8.99
CA ALA A 159 -18.07 10.21 -9.80
C ALA A 159 -19.24 9.23 -9.64
N ILE A 160 -18.96 7.93 -9.52
CA ILE A 160 -19.98 6.90 -9.29
C ILE A 160 -20.65 7.12 -7.91
N ARG A 161 -19.86 7.38 -6.87
CA ARG A 161 -20.38 7.69 -5.54
C ARG A 161 -21.23 8.95 -5.57
N ASP A 162 -20.77 10.02 -6.20
CA ASP A 162 -21.52 11.28 -6.29
C ASP A 162 -22.87 11.09 -7.00
N LEU A 163 -22.92 10.21 -8.01
CA LEU A 163 -24.18 9.81 -8.64
C LEU A 163 -25.10 9.08 -7.65
N LEU A 164 -24.60 8.06 -6.95
CA LEU A 164 -25.43 7.27 -6.02
C LEU A 164 -25.85 8.08 -4.79
N ALA A 165 -25.01 9.00 -4.31
CA ALA A 165 -25.30 9.85 -3.17
C ALA A 165 -26.53 10.76 -3.38
N ARG A 166 -26.86 11.11 -4.62
CA ARG A 166 -28.06 11.89 -4.97
C ARG A 166 -29.37 11.19 -4.61
N THR A 167 -29.35 9.86 -4.45
CA THR A 167 -30.51 9.09 -4.01
C THR A 167 -30.83 9.27 -2.52
N GLY A 168 -29.91 9.86 -1.74
CA GLY A 168 -30.01 9.94 -0.28
C GLY A 168 -29.81 8.59 0.42
N ARG A 169 -29.54 7.51 -0.32
CA ARG A 169 -29.27 6.17 0.23
C ARG A 169 -27.78 5.95 0.44
N PRO A 170 -27.38 5.18 1.48
CA PRO A 170 -26.01 4.70 1.61
C PRO A 170 -25.56 3.92 0.38
N ALA A 171 -24.27 4.03 0.05
CA ALA A 171 -23.68 3.33 -1.08
C ALA A 171 -22.37 2.63 -0.68
N ILE A 172 -21.97 1.65 -1.48
CA ILE A 172 -20.67 0.99 -1.41
C ILE A 172 -20.13 0.97 -2.82
N VAL A 173 -19.05 1.71 -3.07
CA VAL A 173 -18.40 1.78 -4.38
C VAL A 173 -16.93 1.43 -4.23
N HIS A 174 -16.45 0.48 -5.02
CA HIS A 174 -15.01 0.19 -5.15
C HIS A 174 -14.71 -0.55 -6.45
N ALA A 175 -13.45 -0.49 -6.84
CA ALA A 175 -12.87 -1.26 -7.93
C ALA A 175 -12.25 -2.58 -7.43
N MET A 176 -12.26 -3.58 -8.30
CA MET A 176 -11.58 -4.87 -8.15
C MET A 176 -10.21 -4.87 -8.84
N GLY A 177 -9.41 -5.87 -8.50
CA GLY A 177 -8.04 -6.05 -9.00
C GLY A 177 -7.02 -5.26 -8.19
N GLU A 178 -5.73 -5.58 -8.38
CA GLU A 178 -4.63 -4.89 -7.69
C GLU A 178 -4.63 -3.38 -7.98
N ALA A 179 -4.88 -3.00 -9.24
CA ALA A 179 -5.05 -1.62 -9.65
C ALA A 179 -6.21 -0.91 -8.93
N GLY A 180 -7.27 -1.65 -8.59
CA GLY A 180 -8.45 -1.15 -7.89
C GLY A 180 -8.27 -1.02 -6.37
N ARG A 181 -7.24 -1.64 -5.78
CA ARG A 181 -7.03 -1.70 -4.32
C ARG A 181 -7.11 -0.32 -3.63
N PRO A 182 -6.54 0.79 -4.16
CA PRO A 182 -6.70 2.11 -3.55
C PRO A 182 -8.15 2.57 -3.38
N SER A 183 -9.05 2.18 -4.28
CA SER A 183 -10.47 2.56 -4.21
C SER A 183 -11.18 1.99 -2.99
N ARG A 184 -10.72 0.86 -2.43
CA ARG A 184 -11.31 0.26 -1.21
C ARG A 184 -11.09 1.15 0.00
N PHE A 185 -9.90 1.77 0.07
CA PHE A 185 -9.57 2.74 1.11
C PHE A 185 -10.26 4.07 0.84
N LEU A 186 -10.16 4.61 -0.38
CA LEU A 186 -10.86 5.85 -0.74
C LEU A 186 -12.35 5.77 -0.46
N GLY A 187 -12.99 4.66 -0.83
CA GLY A 187 -14.41 4.43 -0.56
C GLY A 187 -14.74 4.47 0.94
N ALA A 188 -13.93 3.84 1.79
CA ALA A 188 -14.09 3.95 3.24
C ALA A 188 -14.02 5.40 3.75
N LEU A 189 -13.12 6.20 3.19
CA LEU A 189 -12.90 7.58 3.62
C LEU A 189 -13.95 8.54 3.08
N GLU A 190 -14.47 8.25 1.90
CA GLU A 190 -15.41 9.09 1.18
C GLU A 190 -16.88 8.70 1.43
N GLY A 191 -17.13 7.79 2.38
CA GLY A 191 -18.47 7.55 2.93
C GLY A 191 -19.16 6.27 2.48
N ASN A 192 -18.42 5.24 2.04
CA ASN A 192 -18.99 3.91 1.88
C ASN A 192 -19.68 3.46 3.19
N ALA A 193 -20.83 2.80 3.07
CA ALA A 193 -21.61 2.31 4.21
C ALA A 193 -20.81 1.34 5.12
N TRP A 194 -19.91 0.56 4.49
CA TRP A 194 -18.89 -0.29 5.10
C TRP A 194 -17.85 -0.69 4.04
N THR A 195 -16.76 -1.31 4.48
CA THR A 195 -15.69 -1.84 3.62
C THR A 195 -15.62 -3.35 3.72
N TYR A 196 -15.65 -4.02 2.57
CA TYR A 196 -15.47 -5.47 2.48
C TYR A 196 -14.00 -5.86 2.61
N VAL A 197 -13.74 -6.83 3.48
CA VAL A 197 -12.42 -7.39 3.77
C VAL A 197 -12.48 -8.91 3.72
N CYS A 198 -11.34 -9.56 3.45
CA CYS A 198 -11.22 -11.00 3.56
C CYS A 198 -10.69 -11.40 4.95
N LEU A 199 -10.89 -12.67 5.33
CA LEU A 199 -10.38 -13.19 6.60
C LEU A 199 -8.87 -13.47 6.51
N THR A 200 -8.46 -14.18 5.46
CA THR A 200 -7.06 -14.49 5.15
C THR A 200 -6.77 -14.14 3.68
N PRO A 201 -5.49 -14.09 3.26
CA PRO A 201 -5.16 -13.89 1.85
C PRO A 201 -5.76 -14.96 0.93
N SER A 202 -5.91 -16.20 1.41
CA SER A 202 -6.52 -17.30 0.67
C SER A 202 -8.05 -17.26 0.64
N SER A 203 -8.70 -16.45 1.49
CA SER A 203 -10.16 -16.34 1.57
C SER A 203 -10.72 -15.14 0.78
N GLN A 204 -9.94 -14.55 -0.13
CA GLN A 204 -10.41 -13.43 -0.95
C GLN A 204 -11.59 -13.87 -1.83
N THR A 205 -12.68 -13.12 -1.78
CA THR A 205 -13.87 -13.35 -2.61
C THR A 205 -13.91 -12.44 -3.84
N ALA A 206 -12.97 -11.49 -3.94
CA ALA A 206 -12.82 -10.57 -5.07
C ALA A 206 -11.36 -10.06 -5.14
N GLY A 207 -10.87 -9.81 -6.36
CA GLY A 207 -9.51 -9.32 -6.58
C GLY A 207 -9.20 -8.01 -5.85
N GLY A 208 -7.99 -7.91 -5.30
CA GLY A 208 -7.51 -6.73 -4.56
C GLY A 208 -8.17 -6.53 -3.19
N GLN A 209 -8.89 -7.53 -2.65
CA GLN A 209 -9.41 -7.47 -1.28
C GLN A 209 -8.26 -7.47 -0.26
N VAL A 210 -8.48 -6.73 0.83
CA VAL A 210 -7.50 -6.57 1.91
C VAL A 210 -7.98 -7.37 3.12
N CYS A 211 -7.06 -7.98 3.86
CA CYS A 211 -7.40 -8.80 5.03
C CYS A 211 -7.88 -7.93 6.19
N LEU A 212 -8.77 -8.48 7.03
CA LEU A 212 -9.30 -7.80 8.22
C LEU A 212 -8.18 -7.26 9.12
N GLU A 213 -7.19 -8.09 9.43
CA GLU A 213 -6.05 -7.70 10.28
C GLU A 213 -5.21 -6.59 9.63
N GLU A 214 -4.95 -6.67 8.33
CA GLU A 214 -4.19 -5.64 7.62
C GLU A 214 -4.91 -4.28 7.64
N VAL A 215 -6.24 -4.28 7.42
CA VAL A 215 -7.07 -3.06 7.50
C VAL A 215 -7.12 -2.50 8.93
N ARG A 216 -7.16 -3.36 9.94
CA ARG A 216 -7.26 -2.96 11.35
C ARG A 216 -5.94 -2.50 11.95
N ASP A 217 -4.86 -3.25 11.72
CA ASP A 217 -3.59 -3.10 12.43
C ASP A 217 -2.49 -2.52 11.55
N GLY A 218 -2.71 -2.46 10.23
CA GLY A 218 -1.86 -1.78 9.28
C GLY A 218 -2.37 -0.39 8.94
N PHE A 219 -3.65 -0.27 8.59
CA PHE A 219 -4.27 0.99 8.14
C PHE A 219 -5.11 1.69 9.20
N PHE A 220 -5.47 1.00 10.28
CA PHE A 220 -6.29 1.52 11.37
C PHE A 220 -7.62 2.13 10.89
N LEU A 221 -8.17 1.60 9.81
CA LEU A 221 -9.31 2.19 9.11
C LEU A 221 -10.54 2.29 10.01
N HIS A 222 -10.73 1.31 10.90
CA HIS A 222 -11.78 1.28 11.93
C HIS A 222 -11.69 2.44 12.95
N ARG A 223 -10.54 3.13 13.05
CA ARG A 223 -10.35 4.29 13.93
C ARG A 223 -10.49 5.61 13.18
N LYS A 224 -10.41 5.58 11.85
CA LYS A 224 -10.45 6.78 11.00
C LYS A 224 -11.90 7.15 10.69
N LYS A 225 -12.22 8.44 10.86
CA LYS A 225 -13.54 9.00 10.47
C LYS A 225 -13.44 9.71 9.13
N ARG A 226 -12.53 10.68 9.03
CA ARG A 226 -12.12 11.35 7.79
C ARG A 226 -10.65 11.74 7.95
N PRO A 227 -9.71 11.10 7.24
CA PRO A 227 -8.32 11.48 7.34
C PRO A 227 -8.13 12.88 6.80
N SER A 228 -7.20 13.62 7.39
CA SER A 228 -6.87 14.98 6.97
C SER A 228 -6.12 15.03 5.62
N GLY A 229 -5.71 13.88 5.08
CA GLY A 229 -5.00 13.76 3.82
C GLY A 229 -4.54 12.33 3.52
N LEU A 230 -4.16 12.10 2.26
CA LEU A 230 -3.66 10.82 1.77
C LEU A 230 -2.16 10.92 1.49
N LEU A 231 -1.39 9.99 2.04
CA LEU A 231 0.03 9.79 1.74
C LEU A 231 0.20 8.53 0.88
N GLY A 232 1.31 8.44 0.14
CA GLY A 232 1.52 7.31 -0.76
C GLY A 232 2.96 6.93 -1.01
N LEU A 233 3.24 5.63 -1.09
CA LEU A 233 4.45 5.12 -1.73
C LEU A 233 4.17 4.84 -3.19
N VAL A 234 4.90 5.51 -4.08
CA VAL A 234 4.81 5.37 -5.53
C VAL A 234 6.06 4.67 -6.07
N GLY A 235 5.88 3.62 -6.85
CA GLY A 235 6.97 2.87 -7.46
C GLY A 235 6.49 1.61 -8.16
N TYR A 236 7.40 0.89 -8.82
CA TYR A 236 7.09 -0.40 -9.42
C TYR A 236 8.34 -1.27 -9.62
N PRO A 237 8.36 -2.53 -9.12
CA PRO A 237 7.41 -3.14 -8.18
C PRO A 237 7.59 -2.61 -6.74
N ILE A 238 6.54 -2.64 -5.92
CA ILE A 238 6.57 -2.18 -4.50
C ILE A 238 5.93 -3.13 -3.49
N GLY A 239 5.50 -4.32 -3.90
CA GLY A 239 4.81 -5.27 -3.02
C GLY A 239 5.60 -5.66 -1.76
N GLN A 240 6.94 -5.62 -1.84
CA GLN A 240 7.83 -5.94 -0.71
C GLN A 240 8.07 -4.76 0.25
N SER A 241 7.61 -3.55 -0.10
CA SER A 241 7.86 -2.37 0.73
C SER A 241 7.03 -2.39 2.01
N LYS A 242 7.70 -2.13 3.13
CA LYS A 242 7.07 -1.95 4.45
C LYS A 242 6.96 -0.48 4.86
N GLY A 243 7.30 0.45 3.97
CA GLY A 243 7.22 1.90 4.24
C GLY A 243 5.81 2.35 4.65
N TRP A 244 4.77 1.87 3.95
CA TRP A 244 3.38 2.17 4.29
C TRP A 244 3.00 1.76 5.70
N LEU A 245 3.48 0.60 6.16
CA LEU A 245 3.16 0.09 7.48
C LEU A 245 3.88 0.89 8.57
N LEU A 246 5.16 1.22 8.33
CA LEU A 246 5.92 2.11 9.23
C LEU A 246 5.23 3.46 9.37
N HIS A 247 4.87 4.12 8.27
CA HIS A 247 4.23 5.43 8.31
C HIS A 247 2.86 5.40 9.01
N ASN A 248 1.99 4.44 8.70
CA ASN A 248 0.68 4.34 9.37
C ASN A 248 0.82 4.08 10.87
N ARG A 249 1.77 3.25 11.31
CA ARG A 249 2.01 3.01 12.74
C ARG A 249 2.58 4.23 13.46
N LEU A 250 3.49 4.96 12.83
CA LEU A 250 4.00 6.22 13.38
C LEU A 250 2.90 7.27 13.51
N ILE A 251 2.01 7.37 12.50
CA ILE A 251 0.83 8.26 12.54
C ILE A 251 -0.03 7.92 13.76
N GLU A 252 -0.39 6.64 13.95
CA GLU A 252 -1.25 6.27 15.08
C GLU A 252 -0.56 6.39 16.44
N ALA A 253 0.73 6.06 16.55
CA ALA A 253 1.48 6.17 17.80
C ALA A 253 1.53 7.64 18.27
N LEU A 254 1.89 8.56 17.38
CA LEU A 254 1.96 9.98 17.71
C LEU A 254 0.57 10.59 17.88
N LYS A 255 -0.44 10.15 17.13
CA LYS A 255 -1.82 10.59 17.35
C LYS A 255 -2.29 10.32 18.79
N ALA A 256 -1.92 9.18 19.37
CA ALA A 256 -2.25 8.86 20.75
C ALA A 256 -1.57 9.81 21.75
N GLU A 257 -0.30 10.17 21.51
CA GLU A 257 0.45 11.11 22.34
C GLU A 257 -0.12 12.54 22.26
N PHE A 258 -0.44 13.04 21.05
CA PHE A 258 -0.94 14.40 20.84
C PHE A 258 -2.42 14.58 21.22
N SER A 259 -3.25 13.55 21.02
CA SER A 259 -4.68 13.62 21.40
C SER A 259 -4.87 13.74 22.91
N GLY A 260 -3.95 13.17 23.71
CA GLY A 260 -3.93 13.35 25.17
C GLY A 260 -3.70 14.80 25.60
N ASN A 261 -3.09 15.61 24.74
CA ASN A 261 -2.68 16.98 25.01
C ASN A 261 -3.57 18.04 24.30
N GLY A 262 -4.66 17.62 23.66
CA GLY A 262 -5.62 18.52 22.97
C GLY A 262 -5.08 19.20 21.71
N SER A 263 -3.89 18.83 21.23
CA SER A 263 -3.29 19.41 20.03
C SER A 263 -3.79 18.70 18.76
N PRO A 264 -4.13 19.43 17.69
CA PRO A 264 -4.55 18.82 16.43
C PRO A 264 -3.38 18.01 15.84
N TYR A 265 -3.64 16.75 15.50
CA TYR A 265 -2.68 15.85 14.88
C TYR A 265 -3.19 15.43 13.49
N PRO A 266 -2.35 15.46 12.44
CA PRO A 266 -2.78 15.05 11.11
C PRO A 266 -3.06 13.54 11.06
N ASP A 267 -4.34 13.18 10.97
CA ASP A 267 -4.80 11.80 10.81
C ASP A 267 -4.66 11.36 9.35
N TYR A 268 -3.44 11.17 8.87
CA TYR A 268 -3.21 10.72 7.49
C TYR A 268 -3.44 9.22 7.32
N LEU A 269 -3.67 8.81 6.07
CA LEU A 269 -3.63 7.40 5.65
C LEU A 269 -2.50 7.25 4.63
N TYR A 270 -1.61 6.28 4.82
CA TYR A 270 -0.52 6.01 3.89
C TYR A 270 -0.80 4.75 3.08
N LEU A 271 -0.87 4.85 1.75
CA LEU A 271 -1.16 3.72 0.84
C LEU A 271 0.04 3.36 -0.04
N ASN A 272 -0.01 2.16 -0.63
CA ASN A 272 0.89 1.78 -1.72
C ASN A 272 0.22 2.05 -3.07
N PHE A 273 0.98 2.61 -4.00
CA PHE A 273 0.59 2.89 -5.38
C PHE A 273 1.59 2.18 -6.33
N PRO A 274 1.30 0.94 -6.75
CA PRO A 274 2.11 0.23 -7.73
C PRO A 274 1.89 0.89 -9.10
N VAL A 275 2.81 1.76 -9.49
CA VAL A 275 2.64 2.67 -10.63
C VAL A 275 3.70 2.34 -11.66
N PRO A 276 3.36 1.74 -12.81
CA PRO A 276 4.32 1.54 -13.90
C PRO A 276 4.69 2.87 -14.61
N GLU A 277 3.73 3.77 -14.77
CA GLU A 277 3.88 5.05 -15.50
C GLU A 277 3.61 6.23 -14.56
N PHE A 278 4.68 6.96 -14.22
CA PHE A 278 4.62 7.98 -13.17
C PHE A 278 3.84 9.23 -13.57
N GLU A 279 4.03 9.72 -14.80
CA GLU A 279 3.43 10.96 -15.29
C GLU A 279 1.90 10.85 -15.35
N SER A 280 1.39 9.74 -15.91
CA SER A 280 -0.04 9.42 -15.98
C SER A 280 -0.67 9.29 -14.58
N PHE A 281 0.06 8.73 -13.62
CA PHE A 281 -0.37 8.71 -12.22
C PHE A 281 -0.39 10.11 -11.62
N TRP A 282 0.71 10.86 -11.77
CA TRP A 282 0.89 12.18 -11.17
C TRP A 282 -0.19 13.15 -11.61
N GLU A 283 -0.50 13.21 -12.91
CA GLU A 283 -1.54 14.07 -13.48
C GLU A 283 -2.89 13.86 -12.80
N LYS A 284 -3.30 12.60 -12.58
CA LYS A 284 -4.64 12.27 -12.06
C LYS A 284 -4.70 12.24 -10.53
N TRP A 285 -3.63 11.85 -9.86
CA TRP A 285 -3.64 11.59 -8.42
C TRP A 285 -3.13 12.75 -7.57
N GLN A 286 -2.30 13.65 -8.10
CA GLN A 286 -1.67 14.68 -7.27
C GLN A 286 -2.70 15.46 -6.45
N HIS A 287 -3.87 15.78 -7.00
CA HIS A 287 -4.94 16.57 -6.35
C HIS A 287 -5.58 15.88 -5.14
N ARG A 288 -5.35 14.58 -4.97
CA ARG A 288 -5.88 13.77 -3.86
C ARG A 288 -4.83 13.43 -2.81
N LEU A 289 -3.58 13.77 -3.08
CA LEU A 289 -2.44 13.42 -2.23
C LEU A 289 -1.95 14.65 -1.48
N HIS A 290 -1.60 14.44 -0.22
CA HIS A 290 -0.92 15.40 0.63
C HIS A 290 0.61 15.29 0.48
N GLY A 291 1.10 14.07 0.30
CA GLY A 291 2.52 13.77 0.12
C GLY A 291 2.76 12.38 -0.44
N ILE A 292 3.90 12.20 -1.12
CA ILE A 292 4.32 10.91 -1.63
C ILE A 292 5.79 10.63 -1.32
N SER A 293 6.07 9.37 -0.98
CA SER A 293 7.40 8.79 -1.11
C SER A 293 7.49 8.14 -2.49
N VAL A 294 8.63 8.29 -3.16
CA VAL A 294 8.87 7.73 -4.49
C VAL A 294 10.07 6.79 -4.44
N THR A 295 9.90 5.59 -4.97
CA THR A 295 10.98 4.59 -5.10
C THR A 295 11.24 4.24 -6.57
N ILE A 296 12.05 3.21 -6.82
CA ILE A 296 12.38 2.72 -8.15
C ILE A 296 11.10 2.50 -8.97
N PRO A 297 11.06 2.90 -10.27
CA PRO A 297 12.10 3.60 -11.03
C PRO A 297 11.93 5.14 -11.08
N HIS A 298 11.04 5.72 -10.28
CA HIS A 298 10.43 7.03 -10.56
C HIS A 298 11.13 8.25 -9.94
N LYS A 299 12.26 8.05 -9.26
CA LYS A 299 12.95 9.15 -8.55
C LYS A 299 13.48 10.26 -9.48
N GLU A 300 13.82 9.91 -10.72
CA GLU A 300 14.21 10.88 -11.76
C GLU A 300 12.99 11.63 -12.31
N ALA A 301 11.87 10.92 -12.57
CA ALA A 301 10.63 11.49 -13.06
C ALA A 301 10.02 12.49 -12.06
N LEU A 302 9.98 12.15 -10.76
CA LEU A 302 9.50 13.08 -9.72
C LEU A 302 10.28 14.40 -9.73
N ALA A 303 11.61 14.32 -9.83
CA ALA A 303 12.46 15.50 -9.86
C ALA A 303 12.19 16.36 -11.10
N GLN A 304 11.73 15.79 -12.22
CA GLN A 304 11.41 16.53 -13.43
C GLN A 304 10.05 17.22 -13.35
N VAL A 305 9.00 16.51 -12.92
CA VAL A 305 7.63 17.04 -12.95
C VAL A 305 7.32 18.06 -11.86
N VAL A 306 8.02 18.00 -10.71
CA VAL A 306 7.79 18.95 -9.60
C VAL A 306 8.70 20.18 -9.77
N PRO A 307 8.13 21.40 -9.84
CA PRO A 307 8.91 22.61 -10.11
C PRO A 307 9.71 23.09 -8.89
N LEU A 308 9.13 23.06 -7.69
CA LEU A 308 9.83 23.46 -6.47
C LEU A 308 10.69 22.31 -5.96
N ARG A 309 12.00 22.54 -5.90
CA ARG A 309 13.00 21.51 -5.61
C ARG A 309 13.92 21.96 -4.49
N SER A 310 14.12 21.10 -3.49
CA SER A 310 15.13 21.33 -2.46
C SER A 310 16.55 21.41 -3.05
N ARG A 311 17.51 21.95 -2.29
CA ARG A 311 18.92 22.03 -2.73
C ARG A 311 19.48 20.66 -3.08
N GLU A 312 19.12 19.65 -2.29
CA GLU A 312 19.52 18.26 -2.47
C GLU A 312 19.02 17.71 -3.80
N VAL A 313 17.76 17.98 -4.17
CA VAL A 313 17.21 17.56 -5.47
C VAL A 313 17.88 18.29 -6.62
N ARG A 314 18.18 19.58 -6.49
CA ARG A 314 18.88 20.35 -7.55
C ARG A 314 20.26 19.79 -7.86
N ILE A 315 21.00 19.36 -6.84
CA ILE A 315 22.36 18.82 -7.00
C ILE A 315 22.32 17.35 -7.42
N SER A 316 21.43 16.56 -6.83
CA SER A 316 21.34 15.12 -7.11
C SER A 316 20.48 14.78 -8.32
N CYS A 317 19.69 15.70 -8.88
CA CYS A 317 18.78 15.44 -10.00
C CYS A 317 17.84 14.24 -9.77
N VAL A 318 17.57 13.86 -8.51
CA VAL A 318 16.63 12.81 -8.11
C VAL A 318 15.87 13.27 -6.86
N ALA A 319 14.62 12.84 -6.74
CA ALA A 319 13.79 13.09 -5.58
C ALA A 319 13.11 11.77 -5.17
N ASN A 320 13.01 11.52 -3.86
CA ASN A 320 12.30 10.37 -3.31
C ASN A 320 11.09 10.80 -2.47
N THR A 321 10.82 12.10 -2.35
CA THR A 321 9.79 12.64 -1.47
C THR A 321 9.18 13.89 -2.11
N ALA A 322 7.86 14.04 -2.08
CA ALA A 322 7.19 15.29 -2.40
C ALA A 322 6.03 15.54 -1.45
N VAL A 323 5.79 16.80 -1.11
CA VAL A 323 4.71 17.23 -0.21
C VAL A 323 4.08 18.52 -0.73
N ARG A 324 2.78 18.69 -0.49
CA ARG A 324 2.08 19.97 -0.74
C ARG A 324 2.50 20.99 0.29
N THR A 325 2.92 22.16 -0.20
CA THR A 325 3.19 23.36 0.60
C THR A 325 2.22 24.46 0.18
N GLU A 326 2.23 25.59 0.89
CA GLU A 326 1.47 26.79 0.51
C GLU A 326 1.85 27.33 -0.88
N GLN A 327 3.09 27.07 -1.32
CA GLN A 327 3.61 27.48 -2.64
C GLN A 327 3.36 26.44 -3.73
N GLY A 328 2.66 25.34 -3.41
CA GLY A 328 2.46 24.19 -4.29
C GLY A 328 3.33 23.00 -3.93
N TRP A 329 3.49 22.07 -4.86
CA TRP A 329 4.28 20.86 -4.63
C TRP A 329 5.77 21.17 -4.56
N MET A 330 6.42 20.69 -3.50
CA MET A 330 7.87 20.73 -3.35
C MET A 330 8.41 19.31 -3.20
N CYS A 331 9.51 19.00 -3.88
CA CYS A 331 10.17 17.70 -3.80
C CYS A 331 11.55 17.78 -3.13
N PHE A 332 11.91 16.68 -2.48
CA PHE A 332 13.06 16.51 -1.61
C PHE A 332 13.77 15.18 -1.92
N ASN A 333 15.05 15.12 -1.56
CA ASN A 333 15.84 13.88 -1.57
C ASN A 333 16.26 13.53 -0.13
N THR A 334 15.40 12.81 0.58
CA THR A 334 15.68 12.37 1.95
C THR A 334 16.68 11.22 2.01
N ASP A 335 16.89 10.47 0.91
CA ASP A 335 17.99 9.49 0.85
C ASP A 335 19.34 10.21 0.95
N LEU A 336 19.55 11.29 0.21
CA LEU A 336 20.79 12.07 0.28
C LEU A 336 21.01 12.61 1.69
N LEU A 337 19.99 13.20 2.30
CA LEU A 337 20.09 13.71 3.68
C LEU A 337 20.42 12.61 4.68
N ALA A 338 19.77 11.45 4.57
CA ALA A 338 20.04 10.29 5.42
C ALA A 338 21.46 9.75 5.22
N LEU A 339 21.91 9.61 3.97
CA LEU A 339 23.25 9.14 3.63
C LEU A 339 24.33 10.12 4.11
N GLU A 340 24.13 11.43 3.94
CA GLU A 340 25.05 12.45 4.46
C GLU A 340 25.20 12.34 5.98
N SER A 341 24.11 12.10 6.70
CA SER A 341 24.14 11.85 8.14
C SER A 341 24.87 10.54 8.50
N ILE A 342 24.63 9.45 7.77
CA ILE A 342 25.29 8.14 8.00
C ILE A 342 26.81 8.24 7.79
N LEU A 343 27.23 8.90 6.71
CA LEU A 343 28.64 9.08 6.38
C LEU A 343 29.34 10.02 7.36
N ARG A 344 28.68 11.11 7.78
CA ARG A 344 29.25 12.09 8.71
C ARG A 344 29.64 11.47 10.05
N GLU A 345 28.82 10.56 10.58
CA GLU A 345 29.11 9.82 11.83
C GLU A 345 30.37 8.96 11.75
N ARG A 346 30.85 8.65 10.54
CA ARG A 346 31.97 7.75 10.29
C ARG A 346 33.11 8.44 9.53
N LEU A 347 33.07 9.76 9.42
CA LEU A 347 33.93 10.53 8.52
C LEU A 347 35.43 10.24 8.74
N GLU A 348 35.84 10.04 10.00
CA GLU A 348 37.21 9.70 10.38
C GLU A 348 37.71 8.39 9.75
N LYS A 349 36.82 7.43 9.48
CA LYS A 349 37.16 6.14 8.87
C LYS A 349 37.12 6.17 7.34
N LEU A 350 36.68 7.28 6.73
CA LEU A 350 36.39 7.37 5.29
C LEU A 350 37.50 8.04 4.47
N GLN A 351 38.69 8.27 5.05
CA GLN A 351 39.82 8.94 4.39
C GLN A 351 40.34 8.24 3.13
N GLY A 352 40.12 6.93 3.00
CA GLY A 352 40.49 6.15 1.81
C GLY A 352 39.47 6.22 0.67
N GLY A 353 38.39 6.99 0.81
CA GLY A 353 37.39 7.15 -0.25
C GLY A 353 36.28 6.10 -0.27
N VAL A 354 35.37 6.23 -1.24
CA VAL A 354 34.14 5.44 -1.37
C VAL A 354 34.06 4.77 -2.74
N LEU A 355 33.82 3.46 -2.74
CA LEU A 355 33.46 2.68 -3.91
C LEU A 355 31.95 2.42 -3.92
N ILE A 356 31.23 2.93 -4.92
CA ILE A 356 29.77 2.85 -5.03
C ILE A 356 29.39 1.85 -6.11
N LEU A 357 28.80 0.74 -5.72
CA LEU A 357 28.33 -0.31 -6.61
C LEU A 357 26.88 0.03 -7.04
N GLY A 358 26.71 0.46 -8.28
CA GLY A 358 25.44 0.86 -8.88
C GLY A 358 25.47 2.26 -9.48
N THR A 359 24.52 2.54 -10.38
CA THR A 359 24.39 3.81 -11.11
C THR A 359 22.97 4.38 -11.07
N GLY A 360 22.18 3.95 -10.08
CA GLY A 360 20.80 4.38 -9.86
C GLY A 360 20.68 5.63 -8.98
N ALA A 361 19.45 5.99 -8.61
CA ALA A 361 19.17 7.17 -7.79
C ALA A 361 19.81 7.13 -6.40
N THR A 362 19.88 5.95 -5.76
CA THR A 362 20.58 5.79 -4.46
C THR A 362 22.09 5.99 -4.61
N ALA A 363 22.69 5.46 -5.68
CA ALA A 363 24.11 5.69 -6.01
C ALA A 363 24.40 7.18 -6.18
N ARG A 364 23.53 7.88 -6.90
CA ARG A 364 23.64 9.33 -7.13
C ARG A 364 23.52 10.12 -5.83
N SER A 365 22.60 9.74 -4.95
CA SER A 365 22.42 10.38 -3.64
C SER A 365 23.65 10.17 -2.73
N LEU A 366 24.20 8.95 -2.72
CA LEU A 366 25.40 8.60 -1.96
C LEU A 366 26.63 9.33 -2.49
N LEU A 367 26.80 9.39 -3.81
CA LEU A 367 27.89 10.13 -4.45
C LEU A 367 27.86 11.60 -4.02
N VAL A 368 26.70 12.25 -4.10
CA VAL A 368 26.58 13.66 -3.73
C VAL A 368 26.83 13.85 -2.24
N ALA A 369 26.35 12.95 -1.38
CA ALA A 369 26.65 12.97 0.05
C ALA A 369 28.16 12.88 0.31
N ALA A 370 28.87 11.96 -0.35
CA ALA A 370 30.32 11.82 -0.23
C ALA A 370 31.07 13.08 -0.68
N LYS A 371 30.71 13.65 -1.84
CA LYS A 371 31.32 14.90 -2.33
C LYS A 371 31.11 16.07 -1.36
N ARG A 372 29.91 16.22 -0.79
CA ARG A 372 29.59 17.29 0.18
C ARG A 372 30.39 17.19 1.48
N LEU A 373 30.78 15.97 1.87
CA LEU A 373 31.58 15.71 3.05
C LEU A 373 33.10 15.71 2.76
N GLY A 374 33.51 15.97 1.52
CA GLY A 374 34.93 15.97 1.14
C GLY A 374 35.57 14.59 1.11
N ILE A 375 34.78 13.52 0.95
CA ILE A 375 35.30 12.15 0.94
C ILE A 375 35.79 11.82 -0.48
N TYR A 376 37.09 11.55 -0.62
CA TYR A 376 37.74 11.21 -1.89
C TYR A 376 38.80 10.10 -1.70
N PRO A 377 39.11 9.31 -2.75
CA PRO A 377 38.47 9.29 -4.07
C PRO A 377 37.03 8.74 -4.02
N ILE A 378 36.23 9.05 -5.05
CA ILE A 378 34.90 8.47 -5.24
C ILE A 378 34.92 7.72 -6.56
N VAL A 379 34.55 6.44 -6.53
CA VAL A 379 34.54 5.58 -7.71
C VAL A 379 33.15 4.96 -7.87
N LEU A 380 32.52 5.17 -9.02
CA LEU A 380 31.28 4.51 -9.40
C LEU A 380 31.59 3.18 -10.10
N VAL A 381 30.80 2.15 -9.82
CA VAL A 381 30.89 0.85 -10.47
C VAL A 381 29.55 0.46 -11.05
N GLY A 382 29.51 0.04 -12.32
CA GLY A 382 28.25 -0.34 -12.95
C GLY A 382 28.40 -1.35 -14.08
N ARG A 383 27.28 -1.98 -14.45
CA ARG A 383 27.20 -2.89 -15.62
C ARG A 383 27.04 -2.14 -16.93
N ASN A 384 26.34 -1.00 -16.91
CA ASN A 384 26.08 -0.20 -18.11
C ASN A 384 27.13 0.91 -18.22
N LEU A 385 28.09 0.72 -19.13
CA LEU A 385 29.21 1.63 -19.38
C LEU A 385 28.70 3.04 -19.72
N GLN A 386 27.80 3.16 -20.69
CA GLN A 386 27.31 4.45 -21.19
C GLN A 386 26.58 5.27 -20.10
N ARG A 387 25.70 4.63 -19.32
CA ARG A 387 25.00 5.28 -18.19
C ARG A 387 25.98 5.64 -17.08
N GLY A 388 26.93 4.75 -16.79
CA GLY A 388 27.95 4.92 -15.76
C GLY A 388 28.87 6.09 -16.04
N GLU A 389 29.50 6.11 -17.21
CA GLU A 389 30.39 7.19 -17.65
C GLU A 389 29.67 8.54 -17.75
N LYS A 390 28.42 8.56 -18.23
CA LYS A 390 27.61 9.79 -18.24
C LYS A 390 27.43 10.34 -16.84
N LEU A 391 27.10 9.48 -15.87
CA LEU A 391 26.94 9.88 -14.47
C LEU A 391 28.27 10.32 -13.85
N ALA A 392 29.34 9.60 -14.11
CA ALA A 392 30.67 9.89 -13.59
C ALA A 392 31.21 11.23 -14.11
N ARG A 393 31.07 11.51 -15.42
CA ARG A 393 31.38 12.81 -16.03
C ARG A 393 30.54 13.94 -15.45
N MET A 394 29.23 13.73 -15.27
CA MET A 394 28.33 14.74 -14.69
C MET A 394 28.79 15.21 -13.31
N TYR A 395 29.39 14.31 -12.52
CA TYR A 395 29.82 14.64 -11.16
C TYR A 395 31.34 14.74 -10.98
N GLY A 396 32.13 14.58 -12.05
CA GLY A 396 33.60 14.59 -11.99
C GLY A 396 34.15 13.54 -11.01
N VAL A 397 33.82 12.27 -11.24
CA VAL A 397 34.31 11.11 -10.49
C VAL A 397 34.72 10.00 -11.44
N ASP A 398 35.41 8.98 -10.94
CA ASP A 398 35.82 7.84 -11.76
C ASP A 398 34.68 6.83 -11.95
N PHE A 399 34.73 6.11 -13.06
CA PHE A 399 33.83 4.99 -13.36
C PHE A 399 34.64 3.74 -13.70
N LEU A 400 34.24 2.61 -13.12
CA LEU A 400 34.80 1.29 -13.43
C LEU A 400 33.68 0.30 -13.77
N THR A 401 34.02 -0.73 -14.53
CA THR A 401 33.18 -1.92 -14.64
C THR A 401 33.45 -2.87 -13.48
N PHE A 402 32.54 -3.82 -13.23
CA PHE A 402 32.76 -4.85 -12.20
C PHE A 402 34.00 -5.74 -12.46
N GLN A 403 34.52 -5.79 -13.69
CA GLN A 403 35.73 -6.55 -14.01
C GLN A 403 37.00 -5.83 -13.51
N ASP A 404 36.96 -4.49 -13.48
CA ASP A 404 38.11 -3.63 -13.23
C ASP A 404 38.25 -3.20 -11.76
N ILE A 405 37.32 -3.59 -10.89
CA ILE A 405 37.33 -3.16 -9.48
C ILE A 405 38.44 -3.82 -8.66
N SER A 406 39.09 -4.87 -9.17
CA SER A 406 40.13 -5.60 -8.44
C SER A 406 41.31 -4.66 -8.15
N GLY A 407 41.66 -4.49 -6.88
CA GLY A 407 42.80 -3.66 -6.46
C GLY A 407 42.44 -2.21 -6.09
N VAL A 408 41.18 -1.79 -6.23
CA VAL A 408 40.75 -0.45 -5.79
C VAL A 408 40.93 -0.29 -4.28
N SER A 409 41.70 0.72 -3.89
CA SER A 409 41.80 1.16 -2.50
C SER A 409 40.58 2.00 -2.15
N CYS A 410 39.86 1.61 -1.11
CA CYS A 410 38.73 2.35 -0.56
C CYS A 410 38.58 2.06 0.93
N SER A 411 38.03 3.02 1.66
CA SER A 411 37.61 2.84 3.05
C SER A 411 36.21 2.26 3.15
N LEU A 412 35.32 2.61 2.22
CA LEU A 412 33.91 2.24 2.22
C LEU A 412 33.49 1.64 0.88
N ILE A 413 32.80 0.49 0.94
CA ILE A 413 32.17 -0.16 -0.21
C ILE A 413 30.66 -0.11 -0.02
N CYS A 414 29.94 0.45 -0.99
CA CYS A 414 28.50 0.66 -0.90
C CYS A 414 27.75 -0.09 -1.99
N ASN A 415 26.94 -1.10 -1.63
CA ASN A 415 25.97 -1.67 -2.55
C ASN A 415 24.75 -0.76 -2.65
N THR A 416 24.46 -0.28 -3.87
CA THR A 416 23.24 0.46 -4.20
C THR A 416 22.45 -0.20 -5.34
N THR A 417 22.82 -1.44 -5.67
CA THR A 417 22.11 -2.30 -6.61
C THR A 417 21.01 -3.09 -5.88
N PRO A 418 20.02 -3.67 -6.59
CA PRO A 418 19.04 -4.54 -5.97
C PRO A 418 19.57 -5.95 -5.66
N LEU A 419 20.85 -6.26 -5.91
CA LEU A 419 21.40 -7.61 -5.67
C LEU A 419 21.38 -7.93 -4.16
N GLY A 420 20.82 -9.09 -3.82
CA GLY A 420 20.61 -9.54 -2.44
C GLY A 420 19.25 -9.17 -1.87
N MET A 421 18.42 -8.42 -2.61
CA MET A 421 17.05 -8.11 -2.21
C MET A 421 16.13 -9.33 -2.38
N TYR A 422 15.23 -9.55 -1.42
CA TYR A 422 14.20 -10.59 -1.52
C TYR A 422 13.40 -10.45 -2.85
N PRO A 423 13.13 -11.55 -3.57
CA PRO A 423 13.37 -12.96 -3.18
C PRO A 423 14.78 -13.49 -3.49
N ASP A 424 15.60 -12.73 -4.23
CA ASP A 424 16.93 -13.15 -4.70
C ASP A 424 18.03 -12.97 -3.63
N VAL A 425 17.79 -13.50 -2.43
CA VAL A 425 18.62 -13.26 -1.24
C VAL A 425 20.04 -13.83 -1.33
N ASP A 426 20.26 -14.86 -2.16
CA ASP A 426 21.57 -15.47 -2.37
C ASP A 426 22.48 -14.68 -3.32
N ARG A 427 21.97 -13.63 -3.95
CA ARG A 427 22.75 -12.78 -4.84
C ARG A 427 23.52 -11.74 -4.03
N MET A 428 24.67 -11.32 -4.55
CA MET A 428 25.43 -10.18 -4.04
C MET A 428 26.18 -9.51 -5.19
N PRO A 429 26.55 -8.22 -5.07
CA PRO A 429 27.45 -7.61 -6.05
C PRO A 429 28.80 -8.35 -6.09
N PRO A 430 29.46 -8.45 -7.26
CA PRO A 430 30.73 -9.16 -7.41
C PRO A 430 31.90 -8.34 -6.85
N ALA A 431 31.87 -8.06 -5.54
CA ALA A 431 32.82 -7.23 -4.81
C ALA A 431 33.56 -8.01 -3.71
N GLU A 432 33.49 -9.34 -3.76
CA GLU A 432 34.03 -10.26 -2.75
C GLU A 432 35.51 -9.97 -2.41
N ARG A 433 36.35 -9.79 -3.44
CA ARG A 433 37.80 -9.55 -3.30
C ARG A 433 38.16 -8.23 -2.60
N LEU A 434 37.19 -7.34 -2.42
CA LEU A 434 37.36 -6.05 -1.76
C LEU A 434 37.07 -6.10 -0.26
N LEU A 435 36.48 -7.17 0.24
CA LEU A 435 36.14 -7.34 1.64
C LEU A 435 37.40 -7.70 2.44
N LYS A 436 37.91 -6.75 3.22
CA LYS A 436 39.15 -6.86 4.01
C LYS A 436 38.94 -6.26 5.40
N PRO A 437 39.62 -6.76 6.44
CA PRO A 437 39.54 -6.20 7.79
C PRO A 437 39.75 -4.69 7.83
N GLY A 438 38.95 -4.00 8.65
CA GLY A 438 39.04 -2.54 8.84
C GLY A 438 38.32 -1.70 7.78
N ARG A 439 37.76 -2.29 6.72
CA ARG A 439 36.89 -1.60 5.76
C ARG A 439 35.45 -1.51 6.27
N LEU A 440 34.74 -0.49 5.81
CA LEU A 440 33.30 -0.35 6.00
C LEU A 440 32.55 -0.88 4.78
N VAL A 441 31.43 -1.54 5.03
CA VAL A 441 30.54 -2.06 3.99
C VAL A 441 29.11 -1.60 4.28
N PHE A 442 28.54 -0.85 3.36
CA PHE A 442 27.14 -0.43 3.39
C PHE A 442 26.36 -1.16 2.32
N ASP A 443 25.15 -1.63 2.67
CA ASP A 443 24.22 -2.19 1.71
C ASP A 443 22.90 -1.42 1.78
N ALA A 444 22.44 -0.85 0.66
CA ALA A 444 21.16 -0.15 0.60
C ALA A 444 19.96 -1.09 0.61
N VAL A 445 20.16 -2.39 0.36
CA VAL A 445 19.12 -3.41 0.51
C VAL A 445 18.81 -3.57 1.99
N TYR A 446 17.52 -3.48 2.35
CA TYR A 446 17.03 -3.59 3.73
C TYR A 446 16.16 -4.83 3.98
N ASN A 447 15.82 -5.57 2.93
CA ASN A 447 15.05 -6.81 3.01
C ASN A 447 15.73 -7.88 2.15
N PRO A 448 16.41 -8.87 2.75
CA PRO A 448 16.51 -9.15 4.19
C PRO A 448 17.37 -8.13 4.96
N GLU A 449 17.29 -8.14 6.29
CA GLU A 449 18.06 -7.23 7.15
C GLU A 449 19.58 -7.47 7.05
N THR A 450 19.98 -8.74 7.05
CA THR A 450 21.37 -9.17 6.78
C THR A 450 21.42 -9.82 5.40
N THR A 451 21.93 -9.10 4.40
CA THR A 451 22.15 -9.65 3.06
C THR A 451 23.38 -10.56 3.04
N ARG A 452 23.49 -11.42 2.02
CA ARG A 452 24.71 -12.21 1.77
C ARG A 452 25.97 -11.34 1.71
N PHE A 453 25.86 -10.13 1.16
CA PHE A 453 26.96 -9.17 1.06
C PHE A 453 27.42 -8.70 2.46
N LEU A 454 26.49 -8.36 3.33
CA LEU A 454 26.79 -7.95 4.70
C LEU A 454 27.31 -9.11 5.55
N ALA A 455 26.72 -10.31 5.44
CA ALA A 455 27.19 -11.51 6.14
C ALA A 455 28.65 -11.82 5.81
N LEU A 456 28.98 -11.87 4.50
CA LEU A 456 30.36 -12.12 4.06
C LEU A 456 31.32 -11.01 4.47
N ALA A 457 30.86 -9.75 4.50
CA ALA A 457 31.66 -8.63 4.97
C ALA A 457 32.03 -8.79 6.46
N GLN A 458 31.07 -9.20 7.30
CA GLN A 458 31.30 -9.48 8.72
C GLN A 458 32.26 -10.65 8.92
N GLU A 459 32.08 -11.75 8.18
CA GLU A 459 33.00 -12.91 8.20
C GLU A 459 34.44 -12.51 7.87
N ARG A 460 34.63 -11.49 7.01
CA ARG A 460 35.96 -10.96 6.64
C ARG A 460 36.45 -9.80 7.51
N GLY A 461 35.80 -9.55 8.66
CA GLY A 461 36.22 -8.53 9.62
C GLY A 461 35.95 -7.09 9.17
N CYS A 462 35.01 -6.87 8.24
CA CYS A 462 34.54 -5.54 7.89
C CYS A 462 33.52 -5.04 8.92
N GLU A 463 33.45 -3.74 9.13
CA GLU A 463 32.34 -3.11 9.82
C GLU A 463 31.17 -2.94 8.83
N THR A 464 29.96 -3.34 9.21
CA THR A 464 28.79 -3.30 8.34
C THR A 464 27.77 -2.24 8.73
N ILE A 465 27.13 -1.66 7.71
CA ILE A 465 26.01 -0.72 7.86
C ILE A 465 24.82 -1.31 7.08
N PRO A 466 23.79 -1.81 7.78
CA PRO A 466 22.64 -2.43 7.13
C PRO A 466 21.73 -1.39 6.47
N GLY A 467 21.02 -1.79 5.42
CA GLY A 467 20.12 -0.91 4.67
C GLY A 467 18.94 -0.40 5.48
N THR A 468 18.58 -1.09 6.57
CA THR A 468 17.62 -0.62 7.57
C THR A 468 18.02 0.74 8.16
N THR A 469 19.33 1.03 8.28
CA THR A 469 19.84 2.34 8.73
C THR A 469 19.41 3.47 7.80
N LEU A 470 19.59 3.27 6.48
CA LEU A 470 19.14 4.24 5.48
C LEU A 470 17.61 4.33 5.47
N PHE A 471 16.92 3.19 5.41
CA PHE A 471 15.47 3.09 5.34
C PHE A 471 14.77 3.86 6.47
N LEU A 472 15.21 3.69 7.73
CA LEU A 472 14.59 4.35 8.88
C LEU A 472 14.89 5.86 8.91
N ARG A 473 16.13 6.27 8.61
CA ARG A 473 16.49 7.70 8.59
C ARG A 473 15.76 8.46 7.50
N GLN A 474 15.71 7.92 6.28
CA GLN A 474 14.98 8.57 5.19
C GLN A 474 13.46 8.59 5.47
N ALA A 475 12.91 7.55 6.09
CA ALA A 475 11.49 7.48 6.45
C ALA A 475 11.13 8.49 7.55
N ALA A 476 11.99 8.69 8.54
CA ALA A 476 11.80 9.69 9.58
C ALA A 476 11.79 11.12 9.00
N LEU A 477 12.70 11.42 8.07
CA LEU A 477 12.72 12.70 7.36
C LEU A 477 11.47 12.89 6.49
N GLN A 478 11.03 11.84 5.79
CA GLN A 478 9.77 11.87 5.04
C GLN A 478 8.58 12.17 5.95
N PHE A 479 8.53 11.49 7.09
CA PHE A 479 7.48 11.67 8.09
C PHE A 479 7.43 13.13 8.57
N GLU A 480 8.58 13.71 8.90
CA GLU A 480 8.72 15.11 9.30
C GLU A 480 8.22 16.05 8.20
N LEU A 481 8.62 15.82 6.95
CA LEU A 481 8.15 16.62 5.81
C LEU A 481 6.63 16.50 5.59
N PHE A 482 6.04 15.32 5.77
CA PHE A 482 4.61 15.11 5.58
C PHE A 482 3.75 15.72 6.70
N THR A 483 4.23 15.65 7.94
CA THR A 483 3.42 15.94 9.14
C THR A 483 3.82 17.22 9.87
N GLY A 484 5.00 17.77 9.59
CA GLY A 484 5.62 18.83 10.38
C GLY A 484 6.17 18.35 11.73
N ILE A 485 6.11 17.05 12.02
CA ILE A 485 6.49 16.48 13.32
C ILE A 485 7.68 15.55 13.11
N ARG A 486 8.80 15.84 13.77
CA ARG A 486 9.98 14.98 13.73
C ARG A 486 9.81 13.80 14.69
N PRO A 487 9.73 12.55 14.21
CA PRO A 487 9.61 11.41 15.09
C PRO A 487 10.94 11.13 15.80
N GLN A 488 10.89 10.81 17.09
CA GLN A 488 12.09 10.44 17.86
C GLN A 488 12.70 9.14 17.32
N PRO A 489 14.03 9.04 17.18
CA PRO A 489 14.68 7.84 16.65
C PRO A 489 14.28 6.53 17.36
N ASP A 490 14.13 6.57 18.69
CA ASP A 490 13.73 5.39 19.48
C ASP A 490 12.30 4.93 19.20
N LEU A 491 11.39 5.87 18.89
CA LEU A 491 10.04 5.54 18.46
C LEU A 491 10.06 4.83 17.10
N VAL A 492 10.81 5.39 16.13
CA VAL A 492 10.96 4.79 14.80
C VAL A 492 11.54 3.38 14.89
N ALA A 493 12.58 3.19 15.70
CA ALA A 493 13.21 1.89 15.91
C ALA A 493 12.28 0.87 16.59
N ARG A 494 11.51 1.26 17.62
CA ARG A 494 10.51 0.38 18.25
C ARG A 494 9.45 -0.07 17.26
N VAL A 495 8.84 0.89 16.55
CA VAL A 495 7.77 0.58 15.57
C VAL A 495 8.30 -0.36 14.50
N TRP A 496 9.53 -0.16 14.02
CA TRP A 496 10.16 -1.05 13.06
C TRP A 496 10.37 -2.47 13.62
N LYS A 497 10.89 -2.61 14.84
CA LYS A 497 11.06 -3.92 15.49
C LYS A 497 9.73 -4.66 15.64
N ASP A 498 8.66 -3.96 16.00
CA ASP A 498 7.33 -4.56 16.11
C ASP A 498 6.78 -5.02 14.76
N ILE A 499 7.05 -4.27 13.69
CA ILE A 499 6.74 -4.69 12.31
C ILE A 499 7.51 -5.97 11.96
N GLN A 500 8.80 -6.04 12.28
CA GLN A 500 9.63 -7.21 11.97
C GLN A 500 9.13 -8.47 12.70
N ARG A 501 8.81 -8.37 13.99
CA ARG A 501 8.27 -9.50 14.77
C ARG A 501 6.98 -10.05 14.19
N GLN A 502 6.05 -9.18 13.82
CA GLN A 502 4.73 -9.60 13.30
C GLN A 502 4.78 -10.14 11.87
N ASN A 503 5.79 -9.78 11.09
CA ASN A 503 5.97 -10.28 9.73
C ASN A 503 6.93 -11.48 9.66
N GLY A 504 7.34 -12.04 10.80
CA GLY A 504 8.28 -13.18 10.85
C GLY A 504 9.69 -12.83 10.35
N TRP A 505 10.08 -11.55 10.39
CA TRP A 505 11.42 -11.08 10.00
C TRP A 505 12.40 -11.02 11.19
N ALA A 506 11.90 -11.18 12.41
CA ALA A 506 12.78 -11.42 13.55
C ALA A 506 13.44 -12.78 13.33
N GLY A 507 14.70 -12.76 12.89
CA GLY A 507 15.51 -13.96 12.71
C GLY A 507 15.60 -14.76 14.00
N GLY A 508 15.60 -16.09 13.84
CA GLY A 508 16.21 -16.99 14.81
C GLY A 508 17.72 -16.87 14.82
#